data_AF-A0A420W5E9-F1
#
_entry.id   AF-A0A420W5E9-F1
#
_cell.length_a   1.000
_cell.length_b   1.000
_cell.length_c   1.000
_cell.angle_alpha   90.00
_cell.angle_beta   90.00
_cell.angle_gamma   90.00
#
_symmetry.space_group_name_H-M   'P 1'
#
loop_
_entity.id
_entity.type
_entity.pdbx_description
1 polymer ?
#
loop_
_entity_poly.entity_id
_entity_poly.type
_entity_poly.pdbx_seq_one_letter_code
_entity_poly.pdbx_strand_id
1 'polypeptide(L)' 'MSIFEKRIEMLHYLSFYAKKYFSRLDFEEYFEISQPQANVIIREFIKLGFVEKDGNFYKVTEKAKRIFK' A
#
# COMPACT_ATOMS: atom_id res chain seq x y z
N MET A 1 -15.50 -6.94 9.42
CA MET A 1 -15.04 -5.83 8.56
C MET A 1 -15.27 -6.20 7.10
N SER A 2 -15.93 -5.32 6.36
CA SER A 2 -16.27 -5.47 4.95
C SER A 2 -15.06 -5.25 4.02
N ILE A 3 -15.17 -5.70 2.78
CA ILE A 3 -14.16 -5.49 1.73
C ILE A 3 -13.95 -3.99 1.45
N PHE A 4 -15.01 -3.19 1.57
CA PHE A 4 -14.94 -1.75 1.37
C PHE A 4 -14.12 -1.07 2.47
N GLU A 5 -14.35 -1.40 3.73
CA GLU A 5 -13.60 -0.87 4.88
C GLU A 5 -12.11 -1.22 4.79
N LYS A 6 -11.78 -2.47 4.42
CA LYS A 6 -10.38 -2.87 4.17
C LYS A 6 -9.70 -2.05 3.08
N ARG A 7 -10.43 -1.70 2.01
CA ARG A 7 -9.89 -0.85 0.92
C ARG A 7 -9.65 0.58 1.39
N ILE A 8 -10.56 1.16 2.17
CA ILE A 8 -10.40 2.48 2.78
C ILE A 8 -9.16 2.49 3.70
N GLU A 9 -9.01 1.44 4.51
CA GLU A 9 -7.88 1.29 5.43
C GLU A 9 -6.54 1.16 4.68
N MET A 10 -6.50 0.41 3.58
CA MET A 10 -5.31 0.32 2.71
C MET A 10 -4.94 1.65 2.08
N LEU A 11 -5.93 2.44 1.66
CA LEU A 11 -5.69 3.80 1.15
C LEU A 11 -5.17 4.73 2.27
N HIS A 12 -5.69 4.60 3.48
CA HIS A 12 -5.23 5.36 4.65
C HIS A 12 -3.80 4.97 5.09
N TYR A 13 -3.45 3.69 5.00
CA TYR A 13 -2.06 3.24 5.16
C TYR A 13 -1.15 3.95 4.14
N LEU A 14 -1.52 3.97 2.86
CA LEU A 14 -0.73 4.68 1.85
C LEU A 14 -0.63 6.19 2.12
N SER A 15 -1.65 6.83 2.69
CA SER A 15 -1.59 8.25 3.06
C SER A 15 -0.69 8.51 4.28
N PHE A 16 -0.67 7.63 5.27
CA PHE A 16 0.25 7.74 6.42
C PHE A 16 1.71 7.50 6.00
N TYR A 17 1.93 6.50 5.13
CA TYR A 17 3.24 6.18 4.56
C TYR A 17 3.69 7.09 3.40
N ALA A 18 2.87 8.08 3.02
CA ALA A 18 3.15 9.09 1.99
C ALA A 18 4.49 9.83 2.18
N LYS A 19 5.14 9.69 3.35
CA LYS A 19 6.47 10.24 3.62
C LYS A 19 7.61 9.22 3.74
N LYS A 20 7.37 7.90 3.86
CA LYS A 20 8.36 7.03 4.56
C LYS A 20 8.73 5.64 4.04
N TYR A 21 8.20 5.13 2.92
CA TYR A 21 8.46 3.73 2.46
C TYR A 21 7.86 2.66 3.38
N PHE A 22 7.50 1.51 2.82
CA PHE A 22 7.06 0.32 3.57
C PHE A 22 7.62 -0.95 2.96
N SER A 23 7.84 -2.00 3.75
CA SER A 23 8.18 -3.33 3.25
C SER A 23 6.93 -4.19 3.06
N ARG A 24 7.06 -5.28 2.30
CA ARG A 24 5.99 -6.28 2.18
C ARG A 24 5.60 -6.86 3.56
N LEU A 25 6.59 -7.09 4.44
CA LEU A 25 6.36 -7.65 5.78
C LEU A 25 5.51 -6.70 6.63
N ASP A 26 5.84 -5.40 6.63
CA ASP A 26 5.06 -4.39 7.36
C ASP A 26 3.60 -4.34 6.87
N PHE A 27 3.40 -4.54 5.57
CA PHE A 27 2.06 -4.58 4.96
C PHE A 27 1.29 -5.85 5.37
N GLU A 28 1.97 -7.00 5.43
CA GLU A 28 1.38 -8.27 5.87
C GLU A 28 0.94 -8.22 7.33
N GLU A 29 1.80 -7.69 8.20
CA GLU A 29 1.52 -7.54 9.64
C GLU A 29 0.39 -6.56 9.88
N TYR A 30 0.39 -5.40 9.21
CA TYR A 30 -0.63 -4.38 9.42
C TYR A 30 -2.04 -4.84 9.01
N PHE A 31 -2.15 -5.55 7.88
CA PHE A 31 -3.45 -5.99 7.36
C PHE A 31 -3.84 -7.41 7.76
N GLU A 32 -2.98 -8.11 8.51
CA GLU A 32 -3.14 -9.51 8.90
C GLU A 32 -3.45 -10.40 7.67
N ILE A 33 -2.68 -10.22 6.60
CA ILE A 33 -2.86 -10.95 5.34
C ILE A 33 -1.67 -11.84 5.00
N SER A 34 -1.95 -12.88 4.21
CA SER A 34 -0.92 -13.77 3.72
C SER A 34 -0.03 -13.10 2.65
N GLN A 35 1.20 -13.62 2.50
CA GLN A 35 2.13 -13.16 1.47
C GLN A 35 1.56 -13.15 0.05
N PRO A 36 0.84 -14.19 -0.42
CA PRO A 36 0.21 -14.16 -1.74
C PRO A 36 -0.78 -12.99 -1.89
N GLN A 37 -1.59 -12.71 -0.86
CA GLN A 37 -2.56 -11.61 -0.88
C GLN A 37 -1.87 -10.25 -0.90
N ALA A 38 -0.85 -10.05 -0.06
CA ALA A 38 -0.06 -8.82 -0.04
C ALA A 38 0.58 -8.55 -1.40
N ASN A 39 1.17 -9.57 -2.03
CA ASN A 39 1.76 -9.45 -3.36
C ASN A 39 0.75 -9.05 -4.44
N VAL A 40 -0.48 -9.59 -4.40
CA VAL A 40 -1.54 -9.20 -5.33
C VAL A 40 -1.89 -7.73 -5.14
N ILE A 41 -2.16 -7.31 -3.91
CA ILE A 41 -2.59 -5.94 -3.59
C ILE A 41 -1.50 -4.92 -3.93
N ILE A 42 -0.26 -5.17 -3.51
CA ILE A 42 0.88 -4.28 -3.80
C ILE A 42 1.08 -4.17 -5.31
N ARG A 43 0.96 -5.28 -6.06
CA ARG A 43 1.05 -5.27 -7.52
C ARG A 43 -0.06 -4.43 -8.15
N GLU A 44 -1.28 -4.47 -7.62
CA GLU A 44 -2.37 -3.59 -8.07
C GLU A 44 -2.05 -2.13 -7.80
N PHE A 45 -1.54 -1.79 -6.62
CA PHE A 45 -1.13 -0.42 -6.30
C PHE A 45 0.00 0.09 -7.20
N ILE A 46 0.93 -0.79 -7.60
CA ILE A 46 1.96 -0.46 -8.59
C ILE A 46 1.32 -0.18 -9.96
N LYS A 47 0.41 -1.05 -10.43
CA LYS A 47 -0.30 -0.86 -11.71
C LYS A 47 -1.11 0.43 -11.75
N LEU A 48 -1.73 0.80 -10.63
CA LEU A 48 -2.47 2.07 -10.50
C LEU A 48 -1.55 3.29 -10.38
N GLY A 49 -0.24 3.06 -10.21
CA GLY A 49 0.76 4.10 -10.03
C GLY A 49 0.67 4.79 -8.67
N PHE A 50 0.14 4.11 -7.64
CA PHE A 50 0.07 4.61 -6.28
C PHE A 50 1.34 4.33 -5.48
N VAL A 51 2.00 3.21 -5.79
CA VAL A 51 3.29 2.86 -5.20
C VAL A 51 4.29 2.47 -6.27
N GLU A 52 5.57 2.68 -6.00
CA GLU A 52 6.70 2.23 -6.81
C GLU A 52 7.61 1.34 -5.95
N LYS A 53 8.23 0.34 -6.57
CA LYS A 53 9.18 -0.52 -5.88
C LYS A 53 10.56 0.14 -5.88
N ASP A 54 11.17 0.26 -4.71
CA ASP A 54 12.52 0.77 -4.51
C ASP A 54 13.34 -0.24 -3.70
N GLY A 55 14.12 -1.07 -4.41
CA GLY A 55 14.84 -2.20 -3.82
C GLY A 55 13.91 -3.20 -3.14
N ASN A 56 14.08 -3.37 -1.82
CA ASN A 56 13.25 -4.25 -0.97
C ASN A 56 12.02 -3.55 -0.38
N PHE A 57 11.84 -2.26 -0.66
CA PHE A 57 10.78 -1.44 -0.12
C PHE A 57 9.85 -0.94 -1.22
N TYR A 58 8.72 -0.38 -0.80
CA TYR A 58 7.72 0.26 -1.65
C TYR A 58 7.55 1.70 -1.19
N LYS A 59 7.53 2.61 -2.15
CA LYS A 59 7.38 4.04 -1.93
C LYS A 59 6.06 4.51 -2.50
N VAL A 60 5.38 5.38 -1.78
CA VAL A 60 4.15 6.03 -2.28
C VAL A 60 4.53 7.11 -3.30
N THR A 61 3.91 7.06 -4.48
CA THR A 61 4.19 8.00 -5.57
C THR A 61 3.60 9.38 -5.32
N GLU A 62 4.14 10.41 -5.97
CA GLU A 62 3.55 11.76 -5.91
C GLU A 62 2.10 11.81 -6.41
N LYS A 63 1.70 10.91 -7.31
CA LYS A 63 0.32 10.77 -7.76
C LYS A 63 -0.60 10.37 -6.60
N ALA A 64 -0.23 9.33 -5.85
CA ALA A 64 -0.99 8.91 -4.67
C ALA A 64 -1.04 10.02 -3.62
N LYS A 65 0.09 10.70 -3.36
CA LYS A 65 0.14 11.81 -2.39
C LYS A 65 -0.82 12.96 -2.72
N ARG A 66 -1.03 13.27 -4.01
CA ARG A 66 -2.01 14.28 -4.44
C ARG A 66 -3.46 13.87 -4.22
N ILE A 67 -3.77 12.57 -4.33
CA ILE A 67 -5.12 12.04 -4.15
C ILE A 67 -5.50 12.01 -2.66
N PHE A 68 -4.53 11.76 -1.78
CA PHE A 68 -4.75 11.67 -0.34
C PHE A 68 -4.52 12.98 0.44
N LYS A 69 -4.46 14.11 -0.26
CA LYS A 69 -4.32 15.44 0.34
C LYS A 69 -5.69 16.02 0.70
#